data_AF-A0A3R7WMS3-F1
#
_entry.id   AF-A0A3R7WMS3-F1
#
_cell.length_a   1.000
_cell.length_b   1.000
_cell.length_c   1.000
_cell.angle_alpha   90.00
_cell.angle_beta   90.00
_cell.angle_gamma   90.00
#
_symmetry.space_group_name_H-M   'P 1'
#
loop_
_entity.id
_entity.type
_entity.pdbx_description
1 polymer ?
#
loop_
_entity_poly.entity_id
_entity_poly.type
_entity_poly.pdbx_seq_one_letter_code
_entity_poly.pdbx_strand_id
1 'polypeptide(L)'
;MSLAGKVVAFTGKLESFTRAEAASKVKDAGGVVSSSVTKKTTHLVVGSDGKVDKAAPGTVVWTETEFTAALAKATSKAVPSPTSPVAMSVKNKATSAAVGKGKKRAAAAPPTTPEKKPKTEATIKSSPVRVTTRKPDKHLAGRDQFTIVDDFTTDLMQTNIGENNNKFYILQLVATSGQYHVFTRWGRLGDVGQQQLADCGDDLDKAILLFEKKFKDKTKNKWSDRHAFVKHDLQYQLVELDASESGDGGGGGDAAMGKLSTAQVHKGQVVLDKLLVALEHNPGAVTALSGEYYSLIPTLSGRQRPPPLNSIELIHEKAALLGIYELYGSIVLYTGNWIYSQLNSTLRSENRTAIRKYFNYLRVFLEAMCRMPQKEQTLWRGVSVDLFEAYEPGKVITWWGVSSCTSDENVARNFMRSCGGSCTLLRVRCKTAMDISVLSMFPGEKECLLAPGTQLKVVKRTRKGNIAEIEVEEVGRAI
;
A
#
# COMPACT_ATOMS: atom_id res chain seq x y z
N MET A 1 35.20 -16.63 -1.29
CA MET A 1 34.99 -17.41 -2.53
C MET A 1 33.70 -16.90 -3.16
N SER A 2 33.51 -16.98 -4.47
CA SER A 2 32.13 -16.98 -4.99
C SER A 2 31.40 -18.25 -4.52
N LEU A 3 30.07 -18.21 -4.43
CA LEU A 3 29.24 -19.41 -4.28
C LEU A 3 28.76 -19.97 -5.63
N ALA A 4 29.20 -19.40 -6.75
CA ALA A 4 28.99 -19.92 -8.10
C ALA A 4 29.23 -21.45 -8.19
N GLY A 5 28.24 -22.17 -8.74
CA GLY A 5 28.26 -23.63 -8.89
C GLY A 5 28.04 -24.42 -7.60
N LYS A 6 27.96 -23.79 -6.43
CA LYS A 6 27.68 -24.48 -5.15
C LYS A 6 26.19 -24.63 -4.93
N VAL A 7 25.76 -25.86 -4.66
CA VAL A 7 24.43 -26.15 -4.09
C VAL A 7 24.55 -26.16 -2.57
N VAL A 8 23.82 -25.27 -1.90
CA VAL A 8 23.80 -25.10 -0.44
C VAL A 8 22.45 -25.57 0.11
N ALA A 9 22.46 -26.39 1.16
CA ALA A 9 21.27 -26.70 1.96
C ALA A 9 21.45 -26.18 3.39
N PHE A 10 20.33 -25.98 4.10
CA PHE A 10 20.30 -25.52 5.49
C PHE A 10 19.61 -26.57 6.38
N THR A 11 20.25 -26.97 7.47
CA THR A 11 19.68 -27.89 8.48
C THR A 11 19.64 -27.20 9.84
N GLY A 12 18.58 -27.45 10.61
CA GLY A 12 18.32 -26.75 11.87
C GLY A 12 17.98 -25.25 11.74
N LYS A 13 18.09 -24.57 12.87
CA LYS A 13 17.72 -23.18 13.15
C LYS A 13 18.91 -22.24 13.03
N LEU A 14 18.77 -21.25 12.16
CA LEU A 14 19.70 -20.15 12.00
C LEU A 14 19.39 -19.05 13.04
N GLU A 15 20.43 -18.54 13.69
CA GLU A 15 20.35 -17.54 14.75
C GLU A 15 20.54 -16.12 14.21
N SER A 16 21.43 -15.95 13.23
CA SER A 16 21.79 -14.66 12.63
C SER A 16 20.92 -14.28 11.42
N PHE A 17 20.29 -15.26 10.76
CA PHE A 17 19.44 -15.04 9.58
C PHE A 17 18.13 -15.84 9.65
N THR A 18 17.07 -15.36 8.99
CA THR A 18 15.99 -16.25 8.54
C THR A 18 16.47 -17.16 7.41
N ARG A 19 15.79 -18.30 7.18
CA ARG A 19 16.08 -19.16 6.02
C ARG A 19 15.87 -18.43 4.69
N ALA A 20 14.97 -17.46 4.62
CA ALA A 20 14.74 -16.62 3.43
C ALA A 20 15.94 -15.69 3.14
N GLU A 21 16.44 -14.98 4.14
CA GLU A 21 17.63 -14.11 4.00
C GLU A 21 18.90 -14.91 3.68
N ALA A 22 19.09 -16.04 4.37
CA ALA A 22 20.22 -16.94 4.09
C ALA A 22 20.15 -17.50 2.66
N ALA A 23 18.94 -17.85 2.18
CA ALA A 23 18.71 -18.29 0.81
C ALA A 23 18.92 -17.17 -0.22
N SER A 24 18.54 -15.92 0.07
CA SER A 24 18.88 -14.76 -0.78
C SER A 24 20.39 -14.64 -0.88
N LYS A 25 21.11 -14.52 0.24
CA LYS A 25 22.55 -14.30 0.27
C LYS A 25 23.35 -15.40 -0.44
N VAL A 26 22.86 -16.64 -0.49
CA VAL A 26 23.42 -17.70 -1.34
C VAL A 26 23.23 -17.38 -2.82
N LYS A 27 22.01 -17.05 -3.27
CA LYS A 27 21.70 -16.66 -4.66
C LYS A 27 22.49 -15.42 -5.10
N ASP A 28 22.54 -14.40 -4.24
CA ASP A 28 23.25 -13.14 -4.46
C ASP A 28 24.78 -13.35 -4.63
N ALA A 29 25.33 -14.37 -3.98
CA ALA A 29 26.73 -14.81 -4.14
C ALA A 29 26.95 -15.82 -5.29
N GLY A 30 25.93 -16.09 -6.11
CA GLY A 30 25.95 -16.98 -7.28
C GLY A 30 25.62 -18.46 -7.01
N GLY A 31 25.27 -18.83 -5.77
CA GLY A 31 24.96 -20.20 -5.38
C GLY A 31 23.51 -20.60 -5.60
N VAL A 32 23.26 -21.91 -5.57
CA VAL A 32 21.91 -22.51 -5.66
C VAL A 32 21.49 -23.02 -4.28
N VAL A 33 20.26 -22.74 -3.86
CA VAL A 33 19.71 -23.24 -2.59
C VAL A 33 18.89 -24.50 -2.82
N SER A 34 19.06 -25.50 -1.95
CA SER A 34 18.23 -26.70 -1.91
C SER A 34 17.43 -26.75 -0.61
N SER A 35 16.14 -27.11 -0.69
CA SER A 35 15.25 -27.23 0.46
C SER A 35 15.48 -28.49 1.30
N SER A 36 16.22 -29.47 0.77
CA SER A 36 16.62 -30.70 1.46
C SER A 36 18.07 -31.05 1.14
N VAL A 37 18.65 -31.97 1.92
CA VAL A 37 19.98 -32.51 1.59
C VAL A 37 19.83 -33.63 0.57
N THR A 38 20.61 -33.57 -0.51
CA THR A 38 20.53 -34.47 -1.65
C THR A 38 21.93 -34.88 -2.12
N LYS A 39 22.03 -35.87 -3.01
CA LYS A 39 23.30 -36.22 -3.69
C LYS A 39 23.91 -35.06 -4.52
N LYS A 40 23.18 -33.96 -4.73
CA LYS A 40 23.69 -32.74 -5.38
C LYS A 40 24.12 -31.65 -4.39
N THR A 41 23.89 -31.83 -3.08
CA THR A 41 24.21 -30.82 -2.07
C THR A 41 25.71 -30.77 -1.81
N THR A 42 26.35 -29.72 -2.32
CA THR A 42 27.80 -29.51 -2.17
C THR A 42 28.19 -28.95 -0.80
N HIS A 43 27.32 -28.16 -0.17
CA HIS A 43 27.55 -27.50 1.11
C HIS A 43 26.31 -27.62 2.00
N LEU A 44 26.49 -27.90 3.30
CA LEU A 44 25.45 -27.98 4.31
C LEU A 44 25.74 -26.98 5.43
N VAL A 45 24.90 -25.95 5.56
CA VAL A 45 24.97 -25.00 6.68
C VAL A 45 24.13 -25.54 7.83
N VAL A 46 24.75 -25.64 9.00
CA VAL A 46 24.21 -26.26 10.21
C VAL A 46 23.91 -25.18 11.24
N GLY A 47 22.62 -25.05 11.58
CA GLY A 47 22.12 -24.24 12.68
C GLY A 47 22.25 -24.92 14.05
N SER A 48 21.85 -24.25 15.13
CA SER A 48 22.16 -24.69 16.51
C SER A 48 21.45 -25.96 17.01
N ASP A 49 20.41 -26.42 16.31
CA ASP A 49 19.75 -27.74 16.48
C ASP A 49 19.90 -28.64 15.23
N GLY A 50 20.74 -28.25 14.28
CA GLY A 50 20.94 -28.94 13.01
C GLY A 50 21.77 -30.20 13.15
N LYS A 51 21.24 -31.33 12.67
CA LYS A 51 22.00 -32.59 12.63
C LYS A 51 22.91 -32.68 11.40
N VAL A 52 24.16 -33.09 11.63
CA VAL A 52 25.21 -33.25 10.60
C VAL A 52 25.09 -34.58 9.85
N ASP A 53 24.43 -35.57 10.45
CA ASP A 53 24.12 -36.89 9.87
C ASP A 53 23.39 -36.86 8.52
N LYS A 54 22.67 -35.77 8.22
CA LYS A 54 22.00 -35.55 6.94
C LYS A 54 22.96 -35.24 5.77
N ALA A 55 24.25 -35.00 6.01
CA ALA A 55 25.25 -34.70 4.97
C ALA A 55 25.55 -35.93 4.09
N ALA A 56 25.66 -35.72 2.77
CA ALA A 56 26.15 -36.76 1.87
C ALA A 56 27.69 -36.84 1.92
N PRO A 57 28.32 -37.99 1.63
CA PRO A 57 29.77 -38.09 1.52
C PRO A 57 30.32 -37.07 0.52
N GLY A 58 31.24 -36.21 0.96
CA GLY A 58 31.80 -35.11 0.17
C GLY A 58 31.06 -33.76 0.28
N THR A 59 29.93 -33.68 1.00
CA THR A 59 29.30 -32.39 1.33
C THR A 59 30.15 -31.61 2.34
N VAL A 60 30.52 -30.37 2.02
CA VAL A 60 31.22 -29.47 2.93
C VAL A 60 30.27 -28.96 4.01
N VAL A 61 30.54 -29.23 5.28
CA VAL A 61 29.73 -28.77 6.41
C VAL A 61 30.24 -27.41 6.88
N TRP A 62 29.33 -26.47 7.17
CA TRP A 62 29.62 -25.14 7.72
C TRP A 62 28.72 -24.82 8.90
N THR A 63 29.28 -24.19 9.93
CA THR A 63 28.51 -23.40 10.92
C THR A 63 27.96 -22.11 10.29
N GLU A 64 26.99 -21.47 10.93
CA GLU A 64 26.46 -20.17 10.48
C GLU A 64 27.54 -19.06 10.48
N THR A 65 28.52 -19.14 11.39
CA THR A 65 29.69 -18.25 11.44
C THR A 65 30.57 -18.42 10.19
N GLU A 66 30.86 -19.65 9.79
CA GLU A 66 31.65 -19.95 8.59
C GLU A 66 30.91 -19.58 7.31
N PHE A 67 29.59 -19.82 7.27
CA PHE A 67 28.72 -19.35 6.18
C PHE A 67 28.78 -17.81 6.03
N THR A 68 28.68 -17.07 7.14
CA THR A 68 28.81 -15.61 7.16
C THR A 68 30.19 -15.15 6.67
N ALA A 69 31.26 -15.81 7.12
CA ALA A 69 32.63 -15.54 6.65
C ALA A 69 32.84 -15.89 5.17
N ALA A 70 32.14 -16.91 4.64
CA ALA A 70 32.19 -17.28 3.23
C ALA A 70 31.53 -16.23 2.34
N LEU A 71 30.38 -15.68 2.77
CA LEU A 71 29.67 -14.57 2.12
C LEU A 71 30.48 -13.28 2.12
N ALA A 72 31.09 -12.90 3.25
CA ALA A 72 31.96 -11.72 3.32
C ALA A 72 33.18 -11.84 2.37
N LYS A 73 33.71 -13.06 2.19
CA LYS A 73 34.76 -13.38 1.21
C LYS A 73 34.23 -13.54 -0.24
N ALA A 74 32.93 -13.35 -0.49
CA ALA A 74 32.35 -13.32 -1.83
C ALA A 74 32.22 -11.88 -2.34
N THR A 75 31.69 -10.98 -1.53
CA THR A 75 31.48 -9.56 -1.87
C THR A 75 32.78 -8.78 -2.04
N SER A 76 33.83 -9.13 -1.29
CA SER A 76 35.14 -8.43 -1.31
C SER A 76 35.97 -8.62 -2.59
N LYS A 77 35.41 -9.17 -3.68
CA LYS A 77 36.16 -9.51 -4.92
C LYS A 77 35.60 -8.91 -6.21
N ALA A 78 34.67 -7.95 -6.12
CA ALA A 78 33.92 -7.42 -7.26
C ALA A 78 33.85 -5.88 -7.32
N VAL A 79 34.99 -5.19 -7.39
CA VAL A 79 35.07 -3.76 -7.76
C VAL A 79 36.32 -3.51 -8.62
N PRO A 80 36.15 -2.94 -9.82
CA PRO A 80 36.93 -1.77 -10.25
C PRO A 80 36.02 -0.54 -10.32
N SER A 81 36.55 0.63 -9.94
CA SER A 81 35.79 1.86 -9.76
C SER A 81 35.60 2.68 -11.06
N PRO A 82 34.41 3.23 -11.34
CA PRO A 82 34.25 4.29 -12.32
C PRO A 82 34.79 5.62 -11.77
N THR A 83 35.67 6.27 -12.53
CA THR A 83 36.23 7.59 -12.20
C THR A 83 35.29 8.72 -12.63
N SER A 84 34.86 9.57 -11.70
CA SER A 84 34.19 10.84 -12.02
C SER A 84 35.21 11.90 -12.46
N PRO A 85 35.01 12.60 -13.60
CA PRO A 85 35.84 13.74 -14.00
C PRO A 85 35.56 14.98 -13.13
N VAL A 86 36.46 15.96 -13.21
CA VAL A 86 36.60 17.06 -12.23
C VAL A 86 36.31 18.44 -12.84
N ALA A 87 35.70 19.30 -12.01
CA ALA A 87 35.62 20.77 -12.08
C ALA A 87 34.83 21.44 -13.23
N MET A 88 33.97 22.39 -12.81
CA MET A 88 34.34 23.81 -12.94
C MET A 88 33.97 24.55 -11.64
N SER A 89 34.58 25.72 -11.41
CA SER A 89 34.38 26.56 -10.21
C SER A 89 34.10 28.00 -10.61
N VAL A 90 33.21 28.66 -9.87
CA VAL A 90 33.16 30.12 -9.78
C VAL A 90 33.17 30.51 -8.29
N LYS A 91 34.05 31.45 -7.92
CA LYS A 91 34.17 31.97 -6.55
C LYS A 91 33.26 33.20 -6.38
N ASN A 92 32.80 33.45 -5.16
CA ASN A 92 32.84 34.80 -4.59
C ASN A 92 32.99 34.75 -3.07
N LYS A 93 33.49 35.84 -2.45
CA LYS A 93 34.08 35.81 -1.10
C LYS A 93 33.92 37.13 -0.32
N ALA A 94 33.27 37.06 0.84
CA ALA A 94 33.42 37.95 2.01
C ALA A 94 32.90 37.17 3.26
N THR A 95 33.50 37.07 4.47
CA THR A 95 34.09 38.03 5.45
C THR A 95 33.07 39.00 6.08
N SER A 96 32.99 39.25 7.40
CA SER A 96 33.67 38.72 8.62
C SER A 96 33.13 39.44 9.89
N ALA A 97 33.26 39.02 11.17
CA ALA A 97 33.48 37.71 11.84
C ALA A 97 33.45 37.88 13.41
N ALA A 98 33.36 36.77 14.17
CA ALA A 98 33.54 36.66 15.66
C ALA A 98 32.43 37.30 16.55
N VAL A 99 32.27 37.05 17.87
CA VAL A 99 33.06 36.45 18.99
C VAL A 99 32.11 35.53 19.85
N GLY A 100 32.43 34.36 20.42
CA GLY A 100 33.26 34.01 21.61
C GLY A 100 32.57 34.36 22.96
N LYS A 101 32.57 33.62 24.10
CA LYS A 101 33.19 32.36 24.66
C LYS A 101 32.21 31.81 25.76
N GLY A 102 32.28 30.63 26.41
CA GLY A 102 33.05 29.36 26.23
C GLY A 102 33.45 28.63 27.56
N LYS A 103 33.41 27.27 27.60
CA LYS A 103 34.03 26.31 28.61
C LYS A 103 33.42 26.28 30.05
N LYS A 104 33.65 25.31 30.98
CA LYS A 104 34.49 24.08 31.28
C LYS A 104 33.66 23.18 32.28
N ARG A 105 33.94 21.93 32.75
CA ARG A 105 34.59 20.67 32.28
C ARG A 105 34.43 19.52 33.34
N ALA A 106 33.82 18.37 32.98
CA ALA A 106 33.93 17.00 33.60
C ALA A 106 33.51 16.82 35.09
N ALA A 107 33.55 15.64 35.77
CA ALA A 107 33.98 14.24 35.46
C ALA A 107 33.20 13.22 36.34
N ALA A 108 32.82 12.01 35.88
CA ALA A 108 33.49 10.69 36.02
C ALA A 108 33.11 9.81 37.27
N ALA A 109 33.06 8.48 37.08
CA ALA A 109 32.48 7.43 37.97
C ALA A 109 33.59 6.41 38.45
N PRO A 110 33.40 5.07 38.68
CA PRO A 110 32.17 4.31 39.01
C PRO A 110 31.97 3.47 40.35
N PRO A 111 32.54 2.27 40.64
CA PRO A 111 31.71 1.05 40.78
C PRO A 111 31.79 0.22 42.10
N THR A 112 30.77 -0.62 42.39
CA THR A 112 30.90 -1.84 43.24
C THR A 112 29.81 -2.92 42.98
N THR A 113 30.16 -4.18 43.31
CA THR A 113 29.38 -5.46 43.36
C THR A 113 30.21 -6.45 44.25
N PRO A 114 29.79 -7.69 44.62
CA PRO A 114 28.59 -8.50 44.29
C PRO A 114 27.87 -9.14 45.52
N GLU A 115 26.90 -10.06 45.33
CA GLU A 115 26.91 -11.44 45.93
C GLU A 115 25.84 -12.42 45.36
N LYS A 116 25.63 -13.61 45.97
CA LYS A 116 25.14 -14.85 45.32
C LYS A 116 23.83 -15.49 45.83
N LYS A 117 23.23 -16.27 44.91
CA LYS A 117 22.12 -17.26 45.00
C LYS A 117 22.15 -18.24 46.19
N PRO A 118 20.99 -18.87 46.47
CA PRO A 118 20.86 -20.34 46.31
C PRO A 118 19.92 -20.79 45.15
N LYS A 119 19.85 -22.12 44.91
CA LYS A 119 19.12 -22.78 43.80
C LYS A 119 17.80 -23.43 44.26
N THR A 120 16.91 -23.68 43.28
CA THR A 120 16.14 -24.94 43.21
C THR A 120 16.18 -25.50 41.78
N GLU A 121 16.16 -26.82 41.65
CA GLU A 121 16.09 -27.62 40.41
C GLU A 121 14.67 -28.22 40.29
N ALA A 122 14.14 -28.64 39.14
CA ALA A 122 14.54 -28.57 37.73
C ALA A 122 13.27 -28.65 36.83
N THR A 123 13.41 -28.53 35.50
CA THR A 123 12.71 -29.35 34.45
C THR A 123 13.05 -28.78 33.05
N ILE A 124 12.96 -29.64 32.03
CA ILE A 124 13.32 -29.36 30.63
C ILE A 124 12.49 -28.19 30.07
N LYS A 125 13.17 -27.21 29.45
CA LYS A 125 12.52 -26.12 28.71
C LYS A 125 12.30 -26.53 27.25
N SER A 126 11.06 -26.46 26.79
CA SER A 126 10.74 -26.46 25.36
C SER A 126 11.35 -25.23 24.67
N SER A 127 11.84 -25.42 23.45
CA SER A 127 12.40 -24.34 22.63
C SER A 127 11.30 -23.37 22.18
N PRO A 128 11.54 -22.05 22.18
CA PRO A 128 10.53 -21.09 21.75
C PRO A 128 10.30 -21.14 20.24
N VAL A 129 9.08 -21.47 19.86
CA VAL A 129 8.49 -21.20 18.53
C VAL A 129 8.59 -19.69 18.28
N ARG A 130 9.05 -19.28 17.08
CA ARG A 130 8.95 -17.86 16.67
C ARG A 130 7.49 -17.62 16.24
N VAL A 131 6.81 -16.74 16.96
CA VAL A 131 5.41 -16.37 16.74
C VAL A 131 5.35 -15.14 15.82
N THR A 132 4.46 -15.13 14.83
CA THR A 132 4.21 -13.96 13.99
C THR A 132 3.57 -12.80 14.76
N THR A 133 3.68 -11.57 14.24
CA THR A 133 2.83 -10.44 14.71
C THR A 133 1.34 -10.68 14.46
N ARG A 134 1.01 -11.54 13.49
CA ARG A 134 -0.35 -11.98 13.17
C ARG A 134 -0.89 -12.99 14.19
N LYS A 135 -2.19 -12.90 14.46
CA LYS A 135 -2.96 -13.91 15.20
C LYS A 135 -3.50 -14.99 14.24
N PRO A 136 -3.80 -16.20 14.73
CA PRO A 136 -4.61 -17.17 14.00
C PRO A 136 -5.97 -16.60 13.58
N ASP A 137 -6.56 -17.17 12.53
CA ASP A 137 -7.85 -16.75 11.96
C ASP A 137 -8.95 -16.61 13.02
N LYS A 138 -9.74 -15.54 12.94
CA LYS A 138 -10.82 -15.22 13.90
C LYS A 138 -11.97 -16.24 13.97
N HIS A 139 -12.09 -17.15 13.00
CA HIS A 139 -13.07 -18.24 13.00
C HIS A 139 -12.50 -19.59 13.49
N LEU A 140 -11.20 -19.67 13.78
CA LEU A 140 -10.61 -20.82 14.47
C LEU A 140 -11.17 -20.92 15.89
N ALA A 141 -11.84 -22.04 16.19
CA ALA A 141 -12.38 -22.29 17.52
C ALA A 141 -11.24 -22.33 18.56
N GLY A 142 -11.35 -21.53 19.61
CA GLY A 142 -10.32 -21.43 20.65
C GLY A 142 -9.01 -20.79 20.20
N ARG A 143 -9.02 -19.92 19.17
CA ARG A 143 -7.83 -19.34 18.52
C ARG A 143 -6.71 -18.87 19.45
N ASP A 144 -7.03 -18.34 20.63
CA ASP A 144 -6.06 -17.74 21.54
C ASP A 144 -5.21 -18.80 22.29
N GLN A 145 -5.55 -20.09 22.14
CA GLN A 145 -4.72 -21.25 22.51
C GLN A 145 -3.66 -21.59 21.45
N PHE A 146 -3.76 -21.01 20.25
CA PHE A 146 -2.91 -21.30 19.10
C PHE A 146 -1.94 -20.15 18.81
N THR A 147 -0.77 -20.50 18.28
CA THR A 147 0.21 -19.57 17.72
C THR A 147 0.53 -19.96 16.29
N ILE A 148 0.74 -18.99 15.39
CA ILE A 148 1.23 -19.28 14.03
C ILE A 148 2.72 -19.62 14.12
N VAL A 149 3.14 -20.66 13.41
CA VAL A 149 4.53 -21.16 13.41
C VAL A 149 5.36 -20.48 12.33
N ASP A 150 6.49 -19.88 12.71
CA ASP A 150 7.45 -19.20 11.83
C ASP A 150 6.76 -18.22 10.85
N ASP A 151 6.76 -18.51 9.55
CA ASP A 151 6.11 -17.67 8.52
C ASP A 151 4.90 -18.32 7.85
N PHE A 152 4.50 -19.53 8.29
CA PHE A 152 3.50 -20.39 7.65
C PHE A 152 2.05 -19.89 7.83
N THR A 153 1.74 -18.74 7.25
CA THR A 153 0.39 -18.17 7.13
C THR A 153 0.24 -17.49 5.77
N THR A 154 -0.89 -17.70 5.09
CA THR A 154 -1.12 -17.13 3.76
C THR A 154 -2.61 -16.92 3.46
N ASP A 155 -2.89 -15.78 2.83
CA ASP A 155 -4.19 -15.38 2.35
C ASP A 155 -4.17 -15.42 0.81
N LEU A 156 -5.09 -16.19 0.21
CA LEU A 156 -5.14 -16.42 -1.23
C LEU A 156 -6.51 -15.99 -1.80
N MET A 157 -6.50 -15.44 -3.01
CA MET A 157 -7.71 -15.01 -3.73
C MET A 157 -7.81 -15.63 -5.13
N GLN A 158 -9.04 -15.84 -5.60
CA GLN A 158 -9.33 -16.28 -6.96
C GLN A 158 -10.62 -15.61 -7.46
N THR A 159 -10.49 -14.76 -8.48
CA THR A 159 -11.64 -14.17 -9.17
C THR A 159 -11.68 -14.56 -10.65
N ASN A 160 -12.80 -15.13 -11.09
CA ASN A 160 -13.17 -15.32 -12.49
C ASN A 160 -14.58 -14.76 -12.70
N ILE A 161 -14.68 -13.66 -13.44
CA ILE A 161 -15.92 -12.91 -13.68
C ILE A 161 -16.90 -13.71 -14.56
N GLY A 162 -16.41 -14.55 -15.47
CA GLY A 162 -17.25 -15.40 -16.32
C GLY A 162 -18.08 -16.39 -15.49
N GLU A 163 -17.44 -17.03 -14.51
CA GLU A 163 -18.02 -18.09 -13.67
C GLU A 163 -18.69 -17.57 -12.38
N ASN A 164 -18.75 -16.26 -12.15
CA ASN A 164 -19.13 -15.65 -10.85
C ASN A 164 -18.29 -16.20 -9.67
N ASN A 165 -17.02 -16.51 -9.92
CA ASN A 165 -16.07 -16.92 -8.89
C ASN A 165 -15.41 -15.66 -8.30
N ASN A 166 -15.57 -15.46 -6.99
CA ASN A 166 -14.86 -14.47 -6.16
C ASN A 166 -14.59 -15.16 -4.81
N LYS A 167 -13.47 -15.87 -4.72
CA LYS A 167 -13.20 -16.91 -3.72
C LYS A 167 -11.93 -16.63 -2.93
N PHE A 168 -11.97 -16.86 -1.63
CA PHE A 168 -10.80 -16.78 -0.75
C PHE A 168 -10.36 -18.19 -0.28
N TYR A 169 -9.07 -18.34 0.03
CA TYR A 169 -8.51 -19.52 0.70
C TYR A 169 -7.42 -19.09 1.67
N ILE A 170 -7.68 -19.23 2.97
CA ILE A 170 -6.74 -18.97 4.06
C ILE A 170 -6.13 -20.30 4.50
N LEU A 171 -4.82 -20.29 4.73
CA LEU A 171 -4.02 -21.46 5.10
C LEU A 171 -2.98 -21.05 6.16
N GLN A 172 -2.99 -21.73 7.31
CA GLN A 172 -2.12 -21.42 8.47
C GLN A 172 -1.60 -22.71 9.10
N LEU A 173 -0.31 -22.76 9.43
CA LEU A 173 0.26 -23.78 10.32
C LEU A 173 0.28 -23.19 11.73
N VAL A 174 -0.46 -23.82 12.64
CA VAL A 174 -0.66 -23.34 14.01
C VAL A 174 -0.24 -24.39 15.04
N ALA A 175 0.32 -23.94 16.16
CA ALA A 175 0.77 -24.77 17.26
C ALA A 175 0.10 -24.38 18.58
N THR A 176 -0.26 -25.39 19.38
CA THR A 176 -0.60 -25.26 20.80
C THR A 176 0.61 -25.71 21.65
N SER A 177 0.41 -26.13 22.91
CA SER A 177 1.45 -26.65 23.81
C SER A 177 2.03 -28.00 23.37
N GLY A 178 2.77 -28.02 22.25
CA GLY A 178 3.46 -29.20 21.72
C GLY A 178 2.69 -30.01 20.68
N GLN A 179 1.60 -29.48 20.11
CA GLN A 179 0.84 -30.12 19.01
C GLN A 179 0.66 -29.14 17.85
N TYR A 180 0.87 -29.63 16.62
CA TYR A 180 0.82 -28.86 15.38
C TYR A 180 -0.42 -29.20 14.56
N HIS A 181 -1.02 -28.19 13.93
CA HIS A 181 -2.21 -28.33 13.11
C HIS A 181 -2.09 -27.46 11.86
N VAL A 182 -2.69 -27.90 10.76
CA VAL A 182 -2.86 -27.07 9.56
C VAL A 182 -4.31 -26.62 9.46
N PHE A 183 -4.56 -25.37 9.79
CA PHE A 183 -5.86 -24.71 9.63
C PHE A 183 -6.04 -24.23 8.19
N THR A 184 -7.26 -24.39 7.68
CA THR A 184 -7.68 -23.88 6.38
C THR A 184 -9.13 -23.41 6.41
N ARG A 185 -9.42 -22.23 5.85
CA ARG A 185 -10.77 -21.67 5.71
C ARG A 185 -10.97 -21.13 4.29
N TRP A 186 -12.10 -21.42 3.66
CA TRP A 186 -12.34 -21.08 2.26
C TRP A 186 -13.81 -20.84 1.96
N GLY A 187 -14.09 -19.97 1.00
CA GLY A 187 -15.46 -19.64 0.64
C GLY A 187 -15.53 -18.54 -0.41
N ARG A 188 -16.70 -17.95 -0.54
CA ARG A 188 -16.89 -16.71 -1.29
C ARG A 188 -16.41 -15.53 -0.45
N LEU A 189 -15.74 -14.55 -1.06
CA LEU A 189 -15.25 -13.38 -0.33
C LEU A 189 -16.42 -12.60 0.30
N GLY A 190 -16.32 -12.37 1.61
CA GLY A 190 -17.39 -11.78 2.43
C GLY A 190 -18.22 -12.79 3.23
N ASP A 191 -18.31 -14.06 2.80
CA ASP A 191 -18.92 -15.13 3.59
C ASP A 191 -17.91 -15.74 4.58
N VAL A 192 -18.38 -16.32 5.69
CA VAL A 192 -17.52 -17.03 6.68
C VAL A 192 -16.76 -18.19 6.05
N GLY A 193 -17.40 -18.89 5.09
CA GLY A 193 -16.84 -20.05 4.40
C GLY A 193 -16.92 -21.36 5.18
N GLN A 194 -16.37 -22.42 4.57
CA GLN A 194 -16.09 -23.70 5.21
C GLN A 194 -14.70 -23.67 5.85
N GLN A 195 -14.47 -24.48 6.89
CA GLN A 195 -13.15 -24.60 7.52
C GLN A 195 -12.79 -26.03 7.90
N GLN A 196 -11.49 -26.30 7.98
CA GLN A 196 -10.88 -27.56 8.42
C GLN A 196 -9.63 -27.25 9.23
N LEU A 197 -9.56 -27.81 10.43
CA LEU A 197 -8.33 -27.92 11.22
C LEU A 197 -7.81 -29.37 11.07
N ALA A 198 -6.63 -29.55 10.49
CA ALA A 198 -6.02 -30.86 10.31
C ALA A 198 -4.93 -31.09 11.35
N ASP A 199 -5.18 -31.97 12.32
CA ASP A 199 -4.22 -32.38 13.34
C ASP A 199 -3.01 -33.12 12.74
N CYS A 200 -1.81 -32.74 13.17
CA CYS A 200 -0.56 -33.36 12.79
C CYS A 200 0.15 -34.07 13.95
N GLY A 201 -0.30 -33.92 15.20
CA GLY A 201 0.37 -34.40 16.41
C GLY A 201 1.58 -33.53 16.78
N ASP A 202 2.60 -34.14 17.37
CA ASP A 202 3.89 -33.50 17.71
C ASP A 202 4.86 -33.37 16.50
N ASP A 203 4.49 -33.91 15.34
CA ASP A 203 5.30 -33.91 14.12
C ASP A 203 5.17 -32.60 13.31
N LEU A 204 6.15 -31.71 13.51
CA LEU A 204 6.30 -30.45 12.77
C LEU A 204 6.64 -30.67 11.28
N ASP A 205 7.46 -31.66 10.93
CA ASP A 205 7.85 -31.90 9.53
C ASP A 205 6.62 -32.33 8.71
N LYS A 206 5.75 -33.18 9.26
CA LYS A 206 4.43 -33.53 8.70
C LYS A 206 3.50 -32.32 8.57
N ALA A 207 3.46 -31.44 9.56
CA ALA A 207 2.64 -30.21 9.50
C ALA A 207 3.12 -29.26 8.38
N ILE A 208 4.44 -29.07 8.25
CA ILE A 208 5.06 -28.27 7.17
C ILE A 208 4.76 -28.91 5.81
N LEU A 209 4.95 -30.22 5.64
CA LEU A 209 4.66 -30.93 4.39
C LEU A 209 3.19 -30.83 3.99
N LEU A 210 2.26 -30.90 4.94
CA LEU A 210 0.82 -30.72 4.69
C LEU A 210 0.47 -29.28 4.30
N PHE A 211 1.11 -28.28 4.92
CA PHE A 211 0.97 -26.87 4.54
C PHE A 211 1.51 -26.62 3.12
N GLU A 212 2.76 -27.02 2.84
CA GLU A 212 3.38 -26.81 1.53
C GLU A 212 2.60 -27.51 0.41
N LYS A 213 2.08 -28.72 0.69
CA LYS A 213 1.18 -29.42 -0.23
C LYS A 213 -0.10 -28.62 -0.49
N LYS A 214 -0.83 -28.21 0.55
CA LYS A 214 -2.06 -27.40 0.41
C LYS A 214 -1.80 -26.10 -0.37
N PHE A 215 -0.69 -25.40 -0.11
CA PHE A 215 -0.29 -24.20 -0.85
C PHE A 215 -0.04 -24.51 -2.34
N LYS A 216 0.76 -25.54 -2.63
CA LYS A 216 1.10 -25.94 -4.00
C LYS A 216 -0.12 -26.46 -4.77
N ASP A 217 -1.04 -27.17 -4.14
CA ASP A 217 -2.24 -27.69 -4.79
C ASP A 217 -3.17 -26.56 -5.25
N LYS A 218 -3.23 -25.43 -4.51
CA LYS A 218 -4.05 -24.23 -4.81
C LYS A 218 -3.40 -23.19 -5.71
N THR A 219 -2.06 -23.11 -5.73
CA THR A 219 -1.32 -22.04 -6.42
C THR A 219 -0.36 -22.54 -7.51
N LYS A 220 -0.04 -23.84 -7.53
CA LYS A 220 1.06 -24.50 -8.27
C LYS A 220 2.48 -24.01 -7.95
N ASN A 221 2.63 -23.02 -7.07
CA ASN A 221 3.93 -22.51 -6.59
C ASN A 221 4.45 -23.38 -5.43
N LYS A 222 5.76 -23.32 -5.13
CA LYS A 222 6.32 -23.86 -3.87
C LYS A 222 6.28 -22.79 -2.80
N TRP A 223 6.09 -23.17 -1.53
CA TRP A 223 6.14 -22.22 -0.41
C TRP A 223 7.53 -21.56 -0.28
N SER A 224 8.61 -22.34 -0.48
CA SER A 224 9.99 -21.85 -0.52
C SER A 224 10.25 -20.73 -1.55
N ASP A 225 9.45 -20.70 -2.63
CA ASP A 225 9.62 -19.78 -3.76
C ASP A 225 8.53 -18.69 -3.78
N ARG A 226 7.69 -18.58 -2.73
CA ARG A 226 6.53 -17.67 -2.65
C ARG A 226 6.83 -16.19 -2.90
N HIS A 227 8.06 -15.73 -2.65
CA HIS A 227 8.49 -14.34 -2.91
C HIS A 227 8.75 -14.06 -4.40
N ALA A 228 8.80 -15.12 -5.22
CA ALA A 228 8.83 -15.07 -6.68
C ALA A 228 7.55 -15.72 -7.26
N PHE A 229 6.40 -15.43 -6.64
CA PHE A 229 5.11 -16.02 -7.00
C PHE A 229 4.73 -15.80 -8.47
N VAL A 230 4.43 -16.88 -9.18
CA VAL A 230 3.90 -16.84 -10.55
C VAL A 230 2.42 -17.15 -10.54
N LYS A 231 1.57 -16.25 -11.05
CA LYS A 231 0.15 -16.53 -11.23
C LYS A 231 -0.03 -17.56 -12.35
N HIS A 232 -0.66 -18.69 -12.01
CA HIS A 232 -1.11 -19.67 -12.99
C HIS A 232 -2.61 -19.51 -13.28
N ASP A 233 -3.03 -19.89 -14.48
CA ASP A 233 -4.44 -19.79 -14.88
C ASP A 233 -5.34 -20.76 -14.09
N LEU A 234 -6.57 -20.32 -13.81
CA LEU A 234 -7.56 -20.98 -12.95
C LEU A 234 -7.04 -21.41 -11.55
N GLN A 235 -5.87 -20.94 -11.12
CA GLN A 235 -5.32 -21.11 -9.77
C GLN A 235 -5.55 -19.88 -8.91
N TYR A 236 -5.30 -20.00 -7.60
CA TYR A 236 -5.32 -18.87 -6.68
C TYR A 236 -4.09 -17.96 -6.85
N GLN A 237 -4.28 -16.68 -6.56
CA GLN A 237 -3.27 -15.63 -6.42
C GLN A 237 -2.90 -15.46 -4.94
N LEU A 238 -1.63 -15.21 -4.63
CA LEU A 238 -1.17 -14.79 -3.30
C LEU A 238 -1.52 -13.32 -3.04
N VAL A 239 -2.07 -13.02 -1.87
CA VAL A 239 -2.36 -11.65 -1.42
C VAL A 239 -1.41 -11.28 -0.27
N GLU A 240 -0.51 -10.33 -0.53
CA GLU A 240 0.44 -9.84 0.48
C GLU A 240 -0.19 -8.72 1.32
N LEU A 241 -0.45 -9.02 2.59
CA LEU A 241 -1.06 -8.11 3.56
C LEU A 241 0.01 -7.39 4.40
N ASP A 242 -0.35 -6.25 4.99
CA ASP A 242 0.59 -5.41 5.74
C ASP A 242 1.03 -6.11 7.06
N ALA A 243 2.34 -6.26 7.23
CA ALA A 243 2.94 -6.93 8.40
C ALA A 243 2.93 -6.06 9.68
N SER A 244 2.64 -4.77 9.56
CA SER A 244 2.53 -3.83 10.69
C SER A 244 1.19 -3.91 11.44
N GLU A 245 0.17 -4.56 10.88
CA GLU A 245 -1.10 -4.79 11.56
C GLU A 245 -1.03 -6.02 12.48
N SER A 246 -0.82 -5.80 13.78
CA SER A 246 -0.99 -6.79 14.86
C SER A 246 -2.46 -7.14 15.15
N GLY A 247 -3.35 -6.96 14.16
CA GLY A 247 -4.80 -6.94 14.30
C GLY A 247 -5.52 -8.19 13.81
N ASP A 248 -6.83 -8.21 14.05
CA ASP A 248 -7.75 -9.20 13.49
C ASP A 248 -7.91 -8.98 11.97
N GLY A 249 -7.39 -9.91 11.17
CA GLY A 249 -7.53 -9.87 9.70
C GLY A 249 -9.00 -9.79 9.27
N GLY A 250 -9.35 -8.69 8.59
CA GLY A 250 -10.73 -8.36 8.22
C GLY A 250 -11.54 -7.79 9.39
N GLY A 251 -11.21 -6.56 9.82
CA GLY A 251 -12.14 -5.69 10.54
C GLY A 251 -13.28 -5.21 9.63
N GLY A 252 -14.41 -4.80 10.20
CA GLY A 252 -15.60 -4.39 9.42
C GLY A 252 -15.36 -3.15 8.56
N GLY A 253 -15.62 -3.27 7.25
CA GLY A 253 -15.32 -2.29 6.20
C GLY A 253 -14.88 -3.01 4.92
N ASP A 254 -14.54 -2.28 3.85
CA ASP A 254 -14.14 -2.88 2.56
C ASP A 254 -12.81 -3.65 2.60
N ALA A 255 -12.04 -3.58 3.69
CA ALA A 255 -10.81 -4.35 3.92
C ALA A 255 -11.09 -5.84 4.20
N ALA A 256 -11.67 -6.55 3.24
CA ALA A 256 -12.26 -7.88 3.38
C ALA A 256 -11.33 -8.99 3.95
N MET A 257 -10.00 -8.81 3.86
CA MET A 257 -9.00 -9.70 4.49
C MET A 257 -8.01 -8.95 5.40
N GLY A 258 -8.27 -7.67 5.73
CA GLY A 258 -7.31 -6.76 6.38
C GLY A 258 -6.54 -5.88 5.39
N LYS A 259 -5.62 -5.05 5.89
CA LYS A 259 -4.89 -4.07 5.07
C LYS A 259 -3.91 -4.74 4.10
N LEU A 260 -3.93 -4.31 2.85
CA LEU A 260 -2.98 -4.75 1.82
C LEU A 260 -1.60 -4.11 2.05
N SER A 261 -0.53 -4.83 1.72
CA SER A 261 0.82 -4.26 1.68
C SER A 261 0.98 -3.29 0.50
N THR A 262 1.90 -2.33 0.59
CA THR A 262 2.22 -1.39 -0.51
C THR A 262 2.61 -2.11 -1.80
N ALA A 263 3.29 -3.26 -1.71
CA ALA A 263 3.63 -4.09 -2.87
C ALA A 263 2.38 -4.71 -3.53
N GLN A 264 1.40 -5.14 -2.73
CA GLN A 264 0.12 -5.66 -3.23
C GLN A 264 -0.74 -4.58 -3.88
N VAL A 265 -0.79 -3.38 -3.29
CA VAL A 265 -1.46 -2.20 -3.88
C VAL A 265 -0.84 -1.86 -5.23
N HIS A 266 0.50 -1.82 -5.32
CA HIS A 266 1.21 -1.54 -6.57
C HIS A 266 0.95 -2.61 -7.65
N LYS A 267 0.90 -3.91 -7.28
CA LYS A 267 0.47 -4.97 -8.21
C LYS A 267 -0.93 -4.71 -8.76
N GLY A 268 -1.87 -4.24 -7.93
CA GLY A 268 -3.21 -3.83 -8.38
C GLY A 268 -3.19 -2.65 -9.35
N GLN A 269 -2.42 -1.59 -9.05
CA GLN A 269 -2.28 -0.42 -9.92
C GLN A 269 -1.76 -0.80 -11.31
N VAL A 270 -0.74 -1.65 -11.39
CA VAL A 270 -0.19 -2.13 -12.68
C VAL A 270 -1.26 -2.85 -13.53
N VAL A 271 -2.31 -3.42 -12.93
CA VAL A 271 -3.43 -4.00 -13.69
C VAL A 271 -4.47 -2.94 -14.09
N LEU A 272 -4.69 -1.91 -13.29
CA LEU A 272 -5.50 -0.74 -13.68
C LEU A 272 -4.87 0.00 -14.87
N ASP A 273 -3.54 0.13 -14.88
CA ASP A 273 -2.79 0.74 -15.99
C ASP A 273 -2.93 -0.10 -17.29
N LYS A 274 -2.81 -1.44 -17.20
CA LYS A 274 -3.11 -2.37 -18.31
C LYS A 274 -4.56 -2.22 -18.80
N LEU A 275 -5.52 -2.03 -17.89
CA LEU A 275 -6.94 -1.91 -18.21
C LEU A 275 -7.22 -0.66 -19.04
N LEU A 276 -6.64 0.49 -18.69
CA LEU A 276 -6.76 1.72 -19.49
C LEU A 276 -6.32 1.49 -20.96
N VAL A 277 -5.14 0.91 -21.15
CA VAL A 277 -4.63 0.57 -22.49
C VAL A 277 -5.53 -0.44 -23.21
N ALA A 278 -6.09 -1.41 -22.47
CA ALA A 278 -6.99 -2.43 -23.03
C ALA A 278 -8.35 -1.88 -23.46
N LEU A 279 -8.91 -0.85 -22.80
CA LEU A 279 -10.17 -0.23 -23.23
C LEU A 279 -10.09 0.32 -24.66
N GLU A 280 -8.94 0.89 -25.03
CA GLU A 280 -8.70 1.46 -26.36
C GLU A 280 -8.21 0.40 -27.36
N HIS A 281 -7.24 -0.44 -26.98
CA HIS A 281 -6.46 -1.25 -27.92
C HIS A 281 -6.78 -2.75 -27.90
N ASN A 282 -7.40 -3.27 -26.83
CA ASN A 282 -7.75 -4.69 -26.72
C ASN A 282 -8.97 -4.94 -25.80
N PRO A 283 -10.20 -4.56 -26.20
CA PRO A 283 -11.38 -4.69 -25.35
C PRO A 283 -11.67 -6.13 -24.89
N GLY A 284 -11.22 -7.14 -25.66
CA GLY A 284 -11.34 -8.55 -25.30
C GLY A 284 -10.58 -8.94 -24.02
N ALA A 285 -9.47 -8.25 -23.72
CA ALA A 285 -8.67 -8.50 -22.51
C ALA A 285 -9.30 -7.96 -21.22
N VAL A 286 -10.24 -7.01 -21.32
CA VAL A 286 -10.80 -6.26 -20.16
C VAL A 286 -11.39 -7.19 -19.11
N THR A 287 -12.14 -8.23 -19.50
CA THR A 287 -12.74 -9.18 -18.54
C THR A 287 -11.68 -10.01 -17.81
N ALA A 288 -10.60 -10.41 -18.50
CA ALA A 288 -9.51 -11.18 -17.90
C ALA A 288 -8.67 -10.31 -16.95
N LEU A 289 -8.30 -9.11 -17.38
CA LEU A 289 -7.57 -8.13 -16.57
C LEU A 289 -8.38 -7.68 -15.34
N SER A 290 -9.70 -7.54 -15.46
CA SER A 290 -10.57 -7.29 -14.31
C SER A 290 -10.54 -8.46 -13.31
N GLY A 291 -10.50 -9.71 -13.79
CA GLY A 291 -10.30 -10.90 -12.96
C GLY A 291 -8.92 -10.96 -12.30
N GLU A 292 -7.86 -10.52 -12.99
CA GLU A 292 -6.51 -10.34 -12.44
C GLU A 292 -6.53 -9.31 -11.30
N TYR A 293 -7.12 -8.13 -11.54
CA TYR A 293 -7.29 -7.06 -10.55
C TYR A 293 -8.00 -7.56 -9.29
N TYR A 294 -9.18 -8.17 -9.42
CA TYR A 294 -9.94 -8.71 -8.27
C TYR A 294 -9.35 -9.98 -7.65
N SER A 295 -8.31 -10.57 -8.25
CA SER A 295 -7.51 -11.63 -7.63
C SER A 295 -6.33 -11.07 -6.83
N LEU A 296 -5.89 -9.85 -7.12
CA LEU A 296 -4.87 -9.12 -6.36
C LEU A 296 -5.48 -8.27 -5.24
N ILE A 297 -6.61 -7.62 -5.52
CA ILE A 297 -7.30 -6.66 -4.66
C ILE A 297 -8.66 -7.24 -4.24
N PRO A 298 -8.78 -7.81 -3.02
CA PRO A 298 -9.99 -8.49 -2.59
C PRO A 298 -11.16 -7.50 -2.51
N THR A 299 -12.13 -7.63 -3.42
CA THR A 299 -13.25 -6.68 -3.54
C THR A 299 -14.58 -7.38 -3.23
N LEU A 300 -15.34 -6.83 -2.29
CA LEU A 300 -16.67 -7.34 -1.93
C LEU A 300 -17.67 -7.08 -3.06
N SER A 301 -18.35 -8.13 -3.50
CA SER A 301 -19.42 -8.07 -4.52
C SER A 301 -20.70 -8.78 -4.08
N GLY A 302 -20.80 -9.18 -2.81
CA GLY A 302 -21.85 -10.05 -2.29
C GLY A 302 -21.97 -11.33 -3.13
N ARG A 303 -23.21 -11.81 -3.34
CA ARG A 303 -23.49 -12.97 -4.21
C ARG A 303 -23.40 -12.69 -5.72
N GLN A 304 -23.29 -11.42 -6.11
CA GLN A 304 -23.10 -11.03 -7.52
C GLN A 304 -21.64 -11.12 -7.92
N ARG A 305 -21.38 -11.28 -9.23
CA ARG A 305 -20.01 -11.23 -9.75
C ARG A 305 -19.46 -9.80 -9.64
N PRO A 306 -18.15 -9.63 -9.38
CA PRO A 306 -17.51 -8.33 -9.60
C PRO A 306 -17.76 -7.86 -11.05
N PRO A 307 -18.11 -6.58 -11.28
CA PRO A 307 -18.34 -6.07 -12.63
C PRO A 307 -17.01 -5.99 -13.41
N PRO A 308 -16.99 -6.21 -14.74
CA PRO A 308 -15.83 -5.85 -15.55
C PRO A 308 -15.50 -4.36 -15.38
N LEU A 309 -14.22 -4.02 -15.26
CA LEU A 309 -13.72 -2.64 -15.22
C LEU A 309 -13.65 -2.09 -16.66
N ASN A 310 -14.83 -1.92 -17.27
CA ASN A 310 -15.03 -1.61 -18.68
C ASN A 310 -15.19 -0.11 -19.00
N SER A 311 -14.88 0.77 -18.05
CA SER A 311 -14.89 2.21 -18.26
C SER A 311 -13.76 2.90 -17.47
N ILE A 312 -13.37 4.08 -17.94
CA ILE A 312 -12.30 4.89 -17.34
C ILE A 312 -12.70 5.33 -15.91
N GLU A 313 -13.98 5.62 -15.69
CA GLU A 313 -14.54 5.99 -14.39
C GLU A 313 -14.41 4.85 -13.38
N LEU A 314 -14.77 3.61 -13.76
CA LEU A 314 -14.66 2.43 -12.89
C LEU A 314 -13.21 2.13 -12.52
N ILE A 315 -12.28 2.27 -13.47
CA ILE A 315 -10.85 2.07 -13.22
C ILE A 315 -10.31 3.12 -12.23
N HIS A 316 -10.66 4.39 -12.41
CA HIS A 316 -10.24 5.46 -11.51
C HIS A 316 -10.91 5.39 -10.13
N GLU A 317 -12.16 4.95 -10.03
CA GLU A 317 -12.82 4.65 -8.75
C GLU A 317 -12.02 3.59 -7.97
N LYS A 318 -11.57 2.52 -8.65
CA LYS A 318 -10.77 1.47 -8.02
C LYS A 318 -9.35 1.93 -7.67
N ALA A 319 -8.74 2.82 -8.47
CA ALA A 319 -7.48 3.46 -8.11
C ALA A 319 -7.61 4.33 -6.84
N ALA A 320 -8.70 5.10 -6.71
CA ALA A 320 -8.95 5.94 -5.54
C ALA A 320 -9.13 5.13 -4.25
N LEU A 321 -9.93 4.05 -4.31
CA LEU A 321 -10.15 3.13 -3.18
C LEU A 321 -8.86 2.43 -2.71
N LEU A 322 -7.85 2.29 -3.57
CA LEU A 322 -6.66 1.46 -3.33
C LEU A 322 -5.64 2.02 -2.33
N GLY A 323 -5.92 3.14 -1.67
CA GLY A 323 -4.97 3.73 -0.71
C GLY A 323 -4.05 4.79 -1.30
N ILE A 324 -4.42 5.40 -2.44
CA ILE A 324 -3.83 6.68 -2.90
C ILE A 324 -4.25 7.85 -1.94
N TYR A 325 -4.88 7.53 -0.80
CA TYR A 325 -5.27 8.45 0.27
C TYR A 325 -4.13 9.21 0.97
N GLU A 326 -2.85 8.84 0.82
CA GLU A 326 -1.76 9.77 1.23
C GLU A 326 -1.78 11.06 0.40
N LEU A 327 -2.19 10.95 -0.87
CA LEU A 327 -2.35 12.07 -1.79
C LEU A 327 -3.78 12.66 -1.67
N TYR A 328 -4.80 11.81 -1.79
CA TYR A 328 -6.21 12.23 -1.78
C TYR A 328 -6.73 12.64 -0.39
N GLY A 329 -6.04 12.29 0.70
CA GLY A 329 -6.34 12.79 2.04
C GLY A 329 -6.20 14.31 2.15
N SER A 330 -5.41 14.95 1.29
CA SER A 330 -5.40 16.41 1.15
C SER A 330 -6.72 16.96 0.63
N ILE A 331 -7.39 16.26 -0.30
CA ILE A 331 -8.72 16.58 -0.81
C ILE A 331 -9.77 16.37 0.28
N VAL A 332 -9.72 15.25 1.01
CA VAL A 332 -10.65 14.98 2.12
C VAL A 332 -10.54 16.03 3.24
N LEU A 333 -9.32 16.49 3.56
CA LEU A 333 -9.10 17.57 4.54
C LEU A 333 -9.69 18.93 4.08
N TYR A 334 -9.76 19.15 2.76
CA TYR A 334 -10.39 20.31 2.16
C TYR A 334 -11.92 20.22 2.22
N THR A 335 -12.50 19.13 1.72
CA THR A 335 -13.96 18.96 1.56
C THR A 335 -14.69 18.90 2.90
N GLY A 336 -14.10 18.27 3.92
CA GLY A 336 -14.58 18.32 5.31
C GLY A 336 -14.39 19.68 6.02
N ASN A 337 -14.10 20.75 5.28
CA ASN A 337 -14.06 22.15 5.73
C ASN A 337 -12.99 22.50 6.80
N TRP A 338 -12.13 21.57 7.22
CA TRP A 338 -11.05 21.85 8.18
C TRP A 338 -10.06 22.90 7.69
N ILE A 339 -9.77 22.93 6.38
CA ILE A 339 -8.82 23.87 5.78
C ILE A 339 -9.42 24.78 4.70
N TYR A 340 -10.58 24.41 4.10
CA TYR A 340 -11.30 25.14 3.05
C TYR A 340 -11.34 26.65 3.26
N SER A 341 -11.95 27.09 4.38
CA SER A 341 -12.23 28.51 4.62
C SER A 341 -10.96 29.34 4.76
N GLN A 342 -9.99 28.85 5.55
CA GLN A 342 -8.72 29.56 5.76
C GLN A 342 -7.85 29.58 4.51
N LEU A 343 -7.78 28.46 3.79
CA LEU A 343 -7.00 28.35 2.55
C LEU A 343 -7.57 29.26 1.46
N ASN A 344 -8.88 29.21 1.23
CA ASN A 344 -9.54 30.04 0.21
C ASN A 344 -9.61 31.52 0.59
N SER A 345 -9.56 31.87 1.88
CA SER A 345 -9.29 33.25 2.31
C SER A 345 -7.85 33.67 1.94
N THR A 346 -6.86 32.83 2.27
CA THR A 346 -5.44 33.13 2.04
C THR A 346 -5.07 33.18 0.55
N LEU A 347 -5.63 32.29 -0.28
CA LEU A 347 -5.43 32.27 -1.74
C LEU A 347 -6.00 33.51 -2.45
N ARG A 348 -7.08 34.10 -1.92
CA ARG A 348 -7.66 35.35 -2.41
C ARG A 348 -6.97 36.61 -1.87
N SER A 349 -6.03 36.47 -0.93
CA SER A 349 -5.33 37.61 -0.35
C SER A 349 -4.22 38.12 -1.26
N GLU A 350 -4.09 39.44 -1.37
CA GLU A 350 -2.96 40.09 -2.04
C GLU A 350 -1.63 39.87 -1.29
N ASN A 351 -1.67 39.54 0.01
CA ASN A 351 -0.48 39.22 0.78
C ASN A 351 0.06 37.82 0.41
N ARG A 352 0.85 37.77 -0.66
CA ARG A 352 1.50 36.57 -1.17
C ARG A 352 2.54 35.94 -0.22
N THR A 353 2.83 36.53 0.94
CA THR A 353 3.63 35.87 1.99
C THR A 353 2.79 34.93 2.87
N ALA A 354 1.50 35.24 3.08
CA ALA A 354 0.63 34.50 3.99
C ALA A 354 0.35 33.04 3.52
N ILE A 355 0.39 32.81 2.20
CA ILE A 355 0.16 31.49 1.60
C ILE A 355 1.32 30.50 1.85
N ARG A 356 2.52 30.98 2.23
CA ARG A 356 3.72 30.14 2.44
C ARG A 356 3.49 29.00 3.45
N LYS A 357 2.70 29.23 4.51
CA LYS A 357 2.38 28.20 5.52
C LYS A 357 1.59 27.01 4.94
N TYR A 358 0.95 27.18 3.78
CA TYR A 358 0.21 26.12 3.09
C TYR A 358 1.01 25.45 1.96
N PHE A 359 2.26 25.82 1.68
CA PHE A 359 3.00 25.31 0.51
C PHE A 359 3.15 23.78 0.49
N ASN A 360 3.48 23.14 1.62
CA ASN A 360 3.58 21.68 1.67
C ASN A 360 2.22 21.00 1.41
N TYR A 361 1.14 21.55 1.98
CA TYR A 361 -0.22 21.08 1.74
C TYR A 361 -0.64 21.28 0.28
N LEU A 362 -0.43 22.47 -0.28
CA LEU A 362 -0.76 22.80 -1.68
C LEU A 362 0.00 21.95 -2.67
N ARG A 363 1.26 21.57 -2.38
CA ARG A 363 2.03 20.64 -3.22
C ARG A 363 1.34 19.27 -3.29
N VAL A 364 0.94 18.71 -2.15
CA VAL A 364 0.23 17.42 -2.11
C VAL A 364 -1.16 17.55 -2.75
N PHE A 365 -1.87 18.64 -2.48
CA PHE A 365 -3.22 18.90 -3.00
C PHE A 365 -3.25 19.12 -4.52
N LEU A 366 -2.32 19.88 -5.09
CA LEU A 366 -2.26 20.08 -6.54
C LEU A 366 -1.80 18.81 -7.27
N GLU A 367 -0.85 18.06 -6.70
CA GLU A 367 -0.48 16.73 -7.20
C GLU A 367 -1.68 15.77 -7.15
N ALA A 368 -2.49 15.81 -6.09
CA ALA A 368 -3.76 15.08 -6.00
C ALA A 368 -4.73 15.49 -7.12
N MET A 369 -4.90 16.80 -7.35
CA MET A 369 -5.77 17.30 -8.42
C MET A 369 -5.31 16.92 -9.82
N CYS A 370 -4.01 16.75 -10.04
CA CYS A 370 -3.44 16.32 -11.33
C CYS A 370 -3.55 14.81 -11.59
N ARG A 371 -3.88 14.00 -10.58
CA ARG A 371 -4.09 12.54 -10.72
C ARG A 371 -5.54 12.09 -10.63
N MET A 372 -6.43 12.94 -10.09
CA MET A 372 -7.87 12.71 -10.17
C MET A 372 -8.40 12.90 -11.60
N PRO A 373 -9.48 12.19 -12.00
CA PRO A 373 -10.06 12.37 -13.32
C PRO A 373 -10.67 13.77 -13.49
N GLN A 374 -10.28 14.44 -14.57
CA GLN A 374 -10.84 15.72 -14.99
C GLN A 374 -11.67 15.50 -16.25
N LYS A 375 -12.87 16.09 -16.30
CA LYS A 375 -13.80 15.95 -17.43
C LYS A 375 -14.36 17.31 -17.85
N GLU A 376 -14.65 17.47 -19.14
CA GLU A 376 -15.42 18.61 -19.63
C GLU A 376 -16.89 18.43 -19.20
N GLN A 377 -17.45 19.40 -18.47
CA GLN A 377 -18.83 19.37 -17.98
C GLN A 377 -19.32 20.77 -17.60
N THR A 378 -20.63 20.96 -17.58
CA THR A 378 -21.23 22.14 -16.93
C THR A 378 -21.31 21.89 -15.42
N LEU A 379 -20.81 22.84 -14.62
CA LEU A 379 -20.98 22.88 -13.18
C LEU A 379 -21.80 24.10 -12.77
N TRP A 380 -22.36 24.04 -11.57
CA TRP A 380 -23.06 25.14 -10.93
C TRP A 380 -22.39 25.52 -9.60
N ARG A 381 -22.37 26.81 -9.27
CA ARG A 381 -21.93 27.33 -7.97
C ARG A 381 -22.87 28.42 -7.48
N GLY A 382 -23.57 28.13 -6.40
CA GLY A 382 -24.38 29.11 -5.68
C GLY A 382 -23.52 29.98 -4.78
N VAL A 383 -23.75 31.29 -4.77
CA VAL A 383 -23.04 32.25 -3.91
C VAL A 383 -24.03 33.25 -3.33
N SER A 384 -24.05 33.39 -2.01
CA SER A 384 -25.04 34.18 -1.27
C SER A 384 -24.76 35.70 -1.25
N VAL A 385 -24.12 36.22 -2.31
CA VAL A 385 -23.91 37.65 -2.56
C VAL A 385 -24.14 37.97 -4.04
N ASP A 386 -24.43 39.23 -4.35
CA ASP A 386 -24.58 39.73 -5.72
C ASP A 386 -23.20 39.98 -6.36
N LEU A 387 -22.95 39.34 -7.50
CA LEU A 387 -21.70 39.46 -8.26
C LEU A 387 -21.92 40.05 -9.67
N PHE A 388 -23.14 40.49 -9.99
CA PHE A 388 -23.55 40.82 -11.36
C PHE A 388 -22.63 41.86 -12.03
N GLU A 389 -22.30 42.95 -11.34
CA GLU A 389 -21.44 44.00 -11.89
C GLU A 389 -19.97 43.60 -11.99
N ALA A 390 -19.49 42.74 -11.09
CA ALA A 390 -18.10 42.23 -11.13
C ALA A 390 -17.84 41.25 -12.29
N TYR A 391 -18.89 40.67 -12.87
CA TYR A 391 -18.83 39.68 -13.96
C TYR A 391 -19.40 40.30 -15.25
N GLU A 392 -18.70 41.26 -15.83
CA GLU A 392 -19.07 41.89 -17.10
C GLU A 392 -18.77 40.95 -18.30
N PRO A 393 -19.71 40.73 -19.23
CA PRO A 393 -19.50 39.86 -20.40
C PRO A 393 -18.24 40.21 -21.21
N GLY A 394 -17.55 39.17 -21.68
CA GLY A 394 -16.30 39.29 -22.44
C GLY A 394 -15.04 39.34 -21.57
N LYS A 395 -15.11 39.84 -20.33
CA LYS A 395 -13.94 39.87 -19.41
C LYS A 395 -13.52 38.46 -19.00
N VAL A 396 -12.21 38.28 -18.76
CA VAL A 396 -11.65 37.09 -18.12
C VAL A 396 -11.39 37.41 -16.65
N ILE A 397 -11.88 36.55 -15.77
CA ILE A 397 -11.68 36.63 -14.32
C ILE A 397 -10.85 35.43 -13.84
N THR A 398 -10.21 35.56 -12.67
CA THR A 398 -9.42 34.48 -12.06
C THR A 398 -10.04 34.07 -10.73
N TRP A 399 -10.43 32.80 -10.61
CA TRP A 399 -10.82 32.19 -9.33
C TRP A 399 -9.57 31.74 -8.58
N TRP A 400 -8.98 32.66 -7.81
CA TRP A 400 -7.71 32.42 -7.09
C TRP A 400 -7.78 31.30 -6.03
N GLY A 401 -8.95 31.10 -5.42
CA GLY A 401 -9.19 29.99 -4.49
C GLY A 401 -9.54 28.69 -5.21
N VAL A 402 -9.29 27.56 -4.54
CA VAL A 402 -9.88 26.28 -4.94
C VAL A 402 -11.40 26.45 -4.91
N SER A 403 -12.09 25.99 -5.95
CA SER A 403 -13.49 26.35 -6.16
C SER A 403 -14.40 25.13 -6.22
N SER A 404 -15.00 24.80 -5.06
CA SER A 404 -16.06 23.78 -4.97
C SER A 404 -17.30 24.21 -5.73
N CYS A 405 -17.70 23.39 -6.68
CA CYS A 405 -18.93 23.52 -7.46
C CYS A 405 -19.67 22.18 -7.37
N THR A 406 -20.82 22.07 -8.03
CA THR A 406 -21.61 20.83 -8.10
C THR A 406 -22.08 20.59 -9.52
N SER A 407 -22.28 19.32 -9.90
CA SER A 407 -22.93 18.93 -11.16
C SER A 407 -24.47 19.01 -11.10
N ASP A 408 -25.05 19.53 -10.01
CA ASP A 408 -26.50 19.65 -9.81
C ASP A 408 -26.94 21.08 -9.46
N GLU A 409 -27.73 21.69 -10.34
CA GLU A 409 -28.24 23.05 -10.16
C GLU A 409 -29.07 23.20 -8.88
N ASN A 410 -29.76 22.16 -8.41
CA ASN A 410 -30.59 22.23 -7.20
C ASN A 410 -29.74 22.32 -5.94
N VAL A 411 -28.61 21.59 -5.91
CA VAL A 411 -27.62 21.69 -4.84
C VAL A 411 -27.02 23.11 -4.81
N ALA A 412 -26.64 23.65 -5.97
CA ALA A 412 -26.15 25.03 -6.06
C ALA A 412 -27.20 26.05 -5.58
N ARG A 413 -28.46 25.90 -5.99
CA ARG A 413 -29.59 26.76 -5.56
C ARG A 413 -29.95 26.60 -4.08
N ASN A 414 -29.57 25.50 -3.42
CA ASN A 414 -29.72 25.36 -1.96
C ASN A 414 -28.69 26.21 -1.21
N PHE A 415 -27.41 26.22 -1.62
CA PHE A 415 -26.36 27.02 -1.00
C PHE A 415 -26.68 28.53 -0.97
N MET A 416 -27.33 29.05 -2.02
CA MET A 416 -27.73 30.47 -2.14
C MET A 416 -28.71 30.94 -1.05
N ARG A 417 -29.46 30.03 -0.41
CA ARG A 417 -30.55 30.37 0.53
C ARG A 417 -30.06 30.94 1.87
N SER A 418 -28.75 30.96 2.10
CA SER A 418 -28.12 31.17 3.40
C SER A 418 -28.00 32.63 3.88
N CYS A 419 -28.31 33.65 3.07
CA CYS A 419 -28.11 35.06 3.46
C CYS A 419 -29.29 36.02 3.21
N GLY A 420 -30.45 35.55 2.74
CA GLY A 420 -31.69 36.35 2.67
C GLY A 420 -31.72 37.57 1.71
N GLY A 421 -30.59 37.96 1.12
CA GLY A 421 -30.46 39.08 0.18
C GLY A 421 -30.19 38.67 -1.26
N SER A 422 -29.70 39.62 -2.07
CA SER A 422 -29.30 39.35 -3.46
C SER A 422 -28.15 38.34 -3.54
N CYS A 423 -28.28 37.39 -4.46
CA CYS A 423 -27.40 36.22 -4.57
C CYS A 423 -27.09 35.91 -6.04
N THR A 424 -26.07 35.08 -6.26
CA THR A 424 -25.57 34.72 -7.58
C THR A 424 -25.65 33.21 -7.80
N LEU A 425 -26.14 32.80 -8.97
CA LEU A 425 -25.96 31.45 -9.50
C LEU A 425 -25.00 31.50 -10.68
N LEU A 426 -23.86 30.85 -10.54
CA LEU A 426 -22.86 30.71 -11.60
C LEU A 426 -23.09 29.38 -12.33
N ARG A 427 -23.20 29.46 -13.66
CA ARG A 427 -23.18 28.31 -14.59
C ARG A 427 -21.82 28.30 -15.30
N VAL A 428 -20.98 27.33 -14.98
CA VAL A 428 -19.59 27.25 -15.42
C VAL A 428 -19.46 26.16 -16.47
N ARG A 429 -19.03 26.49 -17.69
CA ARG A 429 -18.55 25.48 -18.66
C ARG A 429 -17.09 25.17 -18.34
N CYS A 430 -16.85 24.03 -17.70
CA CYS A 430 -15.53 23.61 -17.22
C CYS A 430 -14.90 22.61 -18.18
N LYS A 431 -13.59 22.69 -18.36
CA LYS A 431 -12.74 21.72 -19.07
C LYS A 431 -11.97 20.83 -18.10
N THR A 432 -11.55 21.36 -16.96
CA THR A 432 -10.74 20.65 -15.94
C THR A 432 -11.53 20.25 -14.69
N ALA A 433 -12.84 20.06 -14.81
CA ALA A 433 -13.70 19.79 -13.66
C ALA A 433 -13.42 18.41 -13.05
N MET A 434 -12.93 18.42 -11.81
CA MET A 434 -12.52 17.24 -11.07
C MET A 434 -13.67 16.75 -10.18
N ASP A 435 -14.27 15.62 -10.54
CA ASP A 435 -15.35 15.01 -9.74
C ASP A 435 -14.78 14.37 -8.47
N ILE A 436 -15.32 14.76 -7.32
CA ILE A 436 -14.90 14.26 -6.00
C ILE A 436 -16.05 13.65 -5.21
N SER A 437 -17.15 13.29 -5.88
CA SER A 437 -18.32 12.66 -5.25
C SER A 437 -17.96 11.36 -4.51
N VAL A 438 -16.88 10.69 -4.93
CA VAL A 438 -16.31 9.47 -4.31
C VAL A 438 -15.33 9.72 -3.15
N LEU A 439 -14.97 10.99 -2.89
CA LEU A 439 -14.06 11.42 -1.82
C LEU A 439 -14.69 12.41 -0.82
N SER A 440 -15.77 13.11 -1.21
CA SER A 440 -16.40 14.13 -0.38
C SER A 440 -17.21 13.51 0.76
N MET A 441 -17.20 14.15 1.92
CA MET A 441 -17.97 13.73 3.10
C MET A 441 -19.49 13.94 2.93
N PHE A 442 -19.90 14.62 1.85
CA PHE A 442 -21.30 14.84 1.50
C PHE A 442 -21.58 14.37 0.05
N PRO A 443 -21.59 13.05 -0.25
CA PRO A 443 -21.71 12.55 -1.63
C PRO A 443 -22.96 13.03 -2.37
N GLY A 444 -24.04 13.33 -1.65
CA GLY A 444 -25.28 13.89 -2.20
C GLY A 444 -25.14 15.31 -2.79
N GLU A 445 -24.07 16.03 -2.47
CA GLU A 445 -23.78 17.34 -3.06
C GLU A 445 -23.18 17.25 -4.47
N LYS A 446 -22.72 16.06 -4.88
CA LYS A 446 -22.04 15.81 -6.18
C LYS A 446 -20.91 16.81 -6.44
N GLU A 447 -20.09 17.01 -5.40
CA GLU A 447 -19.07 18.05 -5.38
C GLU A 447 -18.03 17.82 -6.50
N CYS A 448 -17.68 18.91 -7.19
CA CYS A 448 -16.66 18.94 -8.23
C CYS A 448 -15.75 20.14 -7.98
N LEU A 449 -14.43 19.96 -7.96
CA LEU A 449 -13.48 21.04 -7.73
C LEU A 449 -12.93 21.60 -9.05
N LEU A 450 -12.70 22.91 -9.05
CA LEU A 450 -11.78 23.59 -9.98
C LEU A 450 -10.52 24.03 -9.22
N ALA A 451 -9.40 23.98 -9.94
CA ALA A 451 -8.09 24.32 -9.41
C ALA A 451 -8.01 25.80 -8.97
N PRO A 452 -7.11 26.14 -8.03
CA PRO A 452 -6.86 27.54 -7.72
C PRO A 452 -6.22 28.22 -8.94
N GLY A 453 -6.58 29.48 -9.16
CA GLY A 453 -6.13 30.24 -10.32
C GLY A 453 -6.85 29.92 -11.64
N THR A 454 -7.92 29.10 -11.65
CA THR A 454 -8.71 28.86 -12.87
C THR A 454 -9.24 30.17 -13.45
N GLN A 455 -9.05 30.35 -14.76
CA GLN A 455 -9.45 31.54 -15.50
C GLN A 455 -10.73 31.27 -16.28
N LEU A 456 -11.73 32.12 -16.04
CA LEU A 456 -13.07 31.99 -16.62
C LEU A 456 -13.40 33.24 -17.43
N LYS A 457 -13.79 33.08 -18.69
CA LYS A 457 -14.35 34.17 -19.50
C LYS A 457 -15.84 34.30 -19.19
N VAL A 458 -16.31 35.51 -18.89
CA VAL A 458 -17.74 35.77 -18.73
C VAL A 458 -18.41 35.72 -20.10
N VAL A 459 -19.41 34.86 -20.23
CA VAL A 459 -20.17 34.64 -21.47
C VAL A 459 -21.42 35.51 -21.49
N LYS A 460 -22.15 35.55 -20.37
CA LYS A 460 -23.46 36.20 -20.24
C LYS A 460 -23.75 36.51 -18.78
N ARG A 461 -24.46 37.62 -18.51
CA ARG A 461 -25.11 37.87 -17.22
C ARG A 461 -26.58 38.24 -17.43
N THR A 462 -27.46 37.76 -16.56
CA THR A 462 -28.90 38.04 -16.57
C THR A 462 -29.42 38.15 -15.13
N ARG A 463 -30.33 39.10 -14.87
CA ARG A 463 -30.91 39.29 -13.53
C ARG A 463 -32.36 38.81 -13.52
N LYS A 464 -32.71 37.99 -12.54
CA LYS A 464 -34.06 37.47 -12.28
C LYS A 464 -34.45 37.85 -10.84
N GLY A 465 -35.02 39.04 -10.68
CA GLY A 465 -35.24 39.65 -9.36
C GLY A 465 -33.92 39.76 -8.58
N ASN A 466 -33.89 39.16 -7.39
CA ASN A 466 -32.74 39.17 -6.49
C ASN A 466 -31.63 38.17 -6.90
N ILE A 467 -31.80 37.39 -7.96
CA ILE A 467 -30.79 36.44 -8.46
C ILE A 467 -30.05 37.02 -9.67
N ALA A 468 -28.73 37.09 -9.56
CA ALA A 468 -27.82 37.21 -10.70
C ALA A 468 -27.50 35.82 -11.25
N GLU A 469 -28.01 35.48 -12.44
CA GLU A 469 -27.60 34.27 -13.16
C GLU A 469 -26.48 34.64 -14.15
N ILE A 470 -25.32 33.99 -13.99
CA ILE A 470 -24.08 34.37 -14.67
C ILE A 470 -23.46 33.14 -15.33
N GLU A 471 -23.24 33.21 -16.64
CA GLU A 471 -22.62 32.15 -17.42
C GLU A 471 -21.16 32.48 -17.68
N VAL A 472 -20.27 31.53 -17.40
CA VAL A 472 -18.82 31.66 -17.57
C VAL A 472 -18.24 30.39 -18.20
N GLU A 473 -17.11 30.50 -18.89
CA GLU A 473 -16.45 29.40 -19.58
C GLU A 473 -14.95 29.36 -19.24
N GLU A 474 -14.42 28.17 -18.98
CA GLU A 474 -13.02 27.95 -18.67
C GLU A 474 -12.11 28.19 -19.89
N VAL A 475 -11.18 29.13 -19.74
CA VAL A 475 -10.24 29.54 -20.80
C VAL A 475 -8.78 29.31 -20.46
N GLY A 476 -8.46 28.92 -19.22
CA GLY A 476 -7.08 28.60 -18.81
C GLY A 476 -6.91 28.56 -17.29
N ARG A 477 -5.65 28.62 -16.83
CA ARG A 477 -5.28 28.70 -15.42
C ARG A 477 -4.06 29.62 -15.27
N ALA A 478 -4.06 30.46 -14.24
CA ALA A 478 -3.05 31.50 -14.02
C ALA A 478 -1.80 31.03 -13.23
N ILE A 479 -1.73 29.74 -12.89
CA ILE A 479 -0.66 29.08 -12.10
C ILE A 479 -0.43 27.65 -12.57
#